data_AF-A0A6A0AJ78-F1
#
_entry.id   AF-A0A6A0AJ78-F1
#
_cell.length_a   1.000
_cell.length_b   1.000
_cell.length_c   1.000
_cell.angle_alpha   90.00
_cell.angle_beta   90.00
_cell.angle_gamma   90.00
#
_symmetry.space_group_name_H-M   'P 1'
#
loop_
_entity.id
_entity.type
_entity.pdbx_description
1 polymer ?
#
loop_
_entity_poly.entity_id
_entity_poly.type
_entity_poly.pdbx_seq_one_letter_code
_entity_poly.pdbx_strand_id
1 'polypeptide(L)'
;MKNHPTFPELQQLVDQIVRISRQLSELRGSTWSAVQGEEFVKELRAEKRALQVDINDLRHSMKKDIVMGAQVVCSTCIGAGSPDLKGFSFPLLVLDEGSQASEPEALVPIMKGTHQVIIVGDHKQLPPTVMSEKALAKGLGVSLFERLTEAGVPSTLLGVQYRAHPLLFEFPSARFYAG
;
A
#
# COMPACT_ATOMS: atom_id res chain seq x y z
N MET A 1 5.92 -13.30 -3.78
CA MET A 1 6.49 -14.13 -2.70
C MET A 1 6.64 -15.60 -3.06
N LYS A 2 5.61 -16.30 -3.55
CA LYS A 2 5.70 -17.75 -3.83
C LYS A 2 6.83 -18.16 -4.80
N ASN A 3 7.20 -17.26 -5.71
CA ASN A 3 8.26 -17.48 -6.69
C ASN A 3 9.66 -17.04 -6.19
N HIS A 4 9.78 -16.59 -4.94
CA HIS A 4 11.05 -16.15 -4.38
C HIS A 4 11.92 -17.36 -4.02
N PRO A 5 13.26 -17.34 -4.27
CA PRO A 5 14.13 -18.48 -4.01
C PRO A 5 14.08 -19.02 -2.58
N THR A 6 13.89 -18.15 -1.58
CA THR A 6 13.80 -18.54 -0.15
C THR A 6 12.38 -18.88 0.32
N PHE A 7 11.38 -18.89 -0.58
CA PHE A 7 10.01 -19.27 -0.21
C PHE A 7 9.88 -20.69 0.38
N PRO A 8 10.63 -21.71 -0.09
CA PRO A 8 10.59 -23.04 0.53
C PRO A 8 11.03 -23.03 2.00
N GLU A 9 12.05 -22.24 2.35
CA GLU A 9 12.53 -22.08 3.73
C GLU A 9 11.46 -21.42 4.61
N LEU A 10 10.81 -20.37 4.10
CA LEU A 10 9.68 -19.73 4.78
C LEU A 10 8.54 -20.74 5.05
N GLN A 11 8.23 -21.60 4.07
CA GLN A 11 7.19 -22.60 4.21
C GLN A 11 7.54 -23.62 5.30
N GLN A 12 8.81 -24.05 5.40
CA GLN A 12 9.27 -24.95 6.45
C GLN A 12 9.07 -24.36 7.85
N LEU A 13 9.43 -23.09 8.05
CA LEU A 13 9.25 -22.40 9.35
C LEU A 13 7.76 -22.26 9.69
N VAL A 14 6.92 -21.91 8.71
CA VAL A 14 5.46 -21.82 8.90
C VAL A 14 4.87 -23.17 9.32
N ASP A 15 5.28 -24.26 8.66
CA ASP A 15 4.83 -25.61 8.98
C ASP A 15 5.26 -26.04 10.39
N GLN A 16 6.46 -25.64 10.84
CA GLN A 16 6.92 -25.86 12.22
C GLN A 16 6.04 -25.12 13.24
N ILE A 17 5.69 -23.84 13.01
CA ILE A 17 4.77 -23.10 13.88
C ILE A 17 3.39 -23.79 13.95
N VAL A 18 2.88 -24.30 12.83
CA VAL A 18 1.61 -25.03 12.81
C VAL A 18 1.69 -26.29 13.67
N ARG A 19 2.78 -27.06 13.58
CA ARG A 19 3.02 -28.25 14.42
C ARG A 19 3.06 -27.91 15.91
N ILE A 20 3.84 -26.91 16.30
CA ILE A 20 3.93 -26.46 17.70
C ILE A 20 2.58 -25.94 18.20
N SER A 21 1.85 -25.21 17.36
CA SER A 21 0.52 -24.70 17.73
C SER A 21 -0.48 -25.83 17.96
N ARG A 22 -0.40 -26.93 17.20
CA ARG A 22 -1.20 -28.13 17.43
C ARG A 22 -0.83 -28.81 18.74
N GLN A 23 0.46 -29.03 19.01
CA GLN A 23 0.95 -29.60 20.28
C GLN A 23 0.48 -28.78 21.50
N LEU A 24 0.61 -27.45 21.44
CA LEU A 24 0.12 -26.56 22.50
C LEU A 24 -1.40 -26.65 22.71
N SER A 25 -2.17 -26.90 21.65
CA SER A 25 -3.62 -27.10 21.75
C SER A 25 -3.98 -28.44 22.39
N GLU A 26 -3.27 -29.52 22.03
CA GLU A 26 -3.47 -30.86 22.59
C GLU A 26 -3.11 -30.91 24.08
N LEU A 27 -2.10 -30.15 24.50
CA LEU A 27 -1.69 -30.05 25.91
C LEU A 27 -2.66 -29.21 26.75
N ARG A 28 -3.49 -28.37 26.13
CA ARG A 28 -4.40 -27.44 26.81
C ARG A 28 -5.56 -28.22 27.43
N GLY A 29 -5.57 -28.31 28.77
CA GLY A 29 -6.59 -29.04 29.53
C GLY A 29 -6.23 -30.51 29.82
N SER A 30 -5.01 -30.96 29.47
CA SER A 30 -4.51 -32.30 29.84
C SER A 30 -4.03 -32.33 31.30
N THR A 31 -4.30 -33.42 32.03
CA THR A 31 -3.83 -33.63 33.42
C THR A 31 -2.31 -33.58 33.53
N TRP A 32 -1.60 -33.94 32.45
CA TRP A 32 -0.14 -33.88 32.34
C TRP A 32 0.42 -32.45 32.46
N SER A 33 -0.27 -31.46 31.88
CA SER A 33 0.13 -30.05 31.96
C SER A 33 0.12 -29.48 33.39
N ALA A 34 -0.69 -30.05 34.30
CA ALA A 34 -0.86 -29.59 35.66
C ALA A 34 0.15 -30.19 36.67
N VAL A 35 0.85 -31.26 36.30
CA VAL A 35 1.72 -32.01 37.24
C VAL A 35 3.21 -31.92 36.85
N GLN A 36 3.54 -31.95 35.56
CA GLN A 36 4.94 -31.93 35.06
C GLN A 36 5.15 -31.14 33.75
N GLY A 37 4.08 -30.60 33.16
CA GLY A 37 4.13 -30.03 31.81
C GLY A 37 4.32 -28.51 31.71
N GLU A 38 4.40 -27.76 32.81
CA GLU A 38 4.53 -26.29 32.75
C GLU A 38 5.84 -25.84 32.07
N GLU A 39 6.96 -26.50 32.40
CA GLU A 39 8.27 -26.17 31.83
C GLU A 39 8.31 -26.48 30.33
N PHE A 40 7.82 -27.65 29.93
CA PHE A 40 7.71 -28.04 28.52
C PHE A 40 6.79 -27.10 27.71
N VAL A 41 5.63 -26.70 28.28
CA VAL A 41 4.74 -25.73 27.63
C VAL A 41 5.41 -24.36 27.51
N LYS A 42 6.21 -23.96 28.49
CA LYS A 42 6.99 -22.71 28.45
C LYS A 42 8.05 -22.75 27.36
N GLU A 43 8.75 -23.88 27.20
CA GLU A 43 9.73 -24.12 26.13
C GLU A 43 9.08 -24.05 24.74
N LEU A 44 7.99 -24.79 24.50
CA LEU A 44 7.27 -24.74 23.21
C LEU A 44 6.77 -23.34 22.86
N ARG A 45 6.33 -22.56 23.87
CA ARG A 45 5.96 -21.15 23.67
C ARG A 45 7.16 -20.26 23.37
N ALA A 46 8.33 -20.56 23.92
CA ALA A 46 9.56 -19.84 23.62
C ALA A 46 10.03 -20.15 22.18
N GLU A 47 10.03 -21.43 21.79
CA GLU A 47 10.36 -21.87 20.44
C GLU A 47 9.41 -21.29 19.40
N LYS A 48 8.10 -21.34 19.63
CA LYS A 48 7.11 -20.69 18.75
C LYS A 48 7.38 -19.19 18.57
N ARG A 49 7.77 -18.49 19.64
CA ARG A 49 8.10 -17.06 19.58
C ARG A 49 9.37 -16.82 18.76
N ALA A 50 10.41 -17.65 18.94
CA ALA A 50 11.63 -17.57 18.14
C ALA A 50 11.34 -17.77 16.65
N LEU A 51 10.63 -18.84 16.28
CA LEU A 51 10.23 -19.09 14.89
C LEU A 51 9.39 -17.95 14.31
N GLN A 52 8.57 -17.30 15.12
CA GLN A 52 7.75 -16.18 14.66
C GLN A 52 8.60 -14.95 14.32
N VAL A 53 9.70 -14.73 15.05
CA VAL A 53 10.70 -13.70 14.72
C VAL A 53 11.39 -14.08 13.41
N ASP A 54 11.89 -15.30 13.28
CA ASP A 54 12.59 -15.77 12.06
C ASP A 54 11.71 -15.65 10.81
N ILE A 55 10.42 -16.01 10.92
CA ILE A 55 9.45 -15.86 9.82
C ILE A 55 9.26 -14.40 9.43
N ASN A 56 9.18 -13.49 10.41
CA ASN A 56 8.99 -12.07 10.12
C ASN A 56 10.24 -11.48 9.44
N ASP A 57 11.42 -11.84 9.92
CA ASP A 57 12.70 -11.41 9.35
C ASP A 57 12.88 -11.94 7.93
N LEU A 58 12.61 -13.23 7.71
CA LEU A 58 12.68 -13.83 6.38
C LEU A 58 11.66 -13.20 5.43
N ARG A 59 10.41 -12.98 5.86
CA ARG A 59 9.41 -12.26 5.07
C ARG A 59 9.87 -10.86 4.72
N HIS A 60 10.46 -10.13 5.68
CA HIS A 60 10.95 -8.79 5.45
C HIS A 60 12.08 -8.79 4.41
N SER A 61 13.06 -9.69 4.53
CA SER A 61 14.12 -9.86 3.53
C SER A 61 13.56 -10.17 2.15
N MET A 62 12.63 -11.13 2.05
CA MET A 62 12.00 -11.49 0.78
C MET A 62 11.26 -10.31 0.13
N LYS A 63 10.53 -9.51 0.92
CA LYS A 63 9.87 -8.30 0.40
C LYS A 63 10.89 -7.32 -0.12
N LYS A 64 11.97 -7.11 0.64
CA LYS A 64 13.04 -6.20 0.25
C LYS A 64 13.65 -6.61 -1.08
N ASP A 65 13.97 -7.89 -1.24
CA ASP A 65 14.55 -8.45 -2.47
C ASP A 65 13.60 -8.28 -3.66
N ILE A 66 12.31 -8.54 -3.46
CA ILE A 66 11.28 -8.34 -4.51
C ILE A 66 11.19 -6.88 -4.92
N VAL A 67 11.15 -5.94 -3.97
CA VAL A 67 11.04 -4.50 -4.27
C VAL A 67 12.31 -4.01 -4.96
N MET A 68 13.50 -4.43 -4.50
CA MET A 68 14.79 -4.08 -5.13
C MET A 68 14.92 -4.63 -6.55
N GLY A 69 14.34 -5.81 -6.83
CA GLY A 69 14.35 -6.42 -8.15
C GLY A 69 13.26 -5.89 -9.09
N ALA A 70 12.31 -5.09 -8.59
CA ALA A 70 11.20 -4.58 -9.39
C ALA A 70 11.62 -3.34 -10.18
N GLN A 71 11.24 -3.28 -11.46
CA GLN A 71 11.39 -2.07 -12.28
C GLN A 71 10.35 -1.00 -11.94
N VAL A 72 9.16 -1.44 -11.52
CA VAL A 72 8.02 -0.57 -11.15
C VAL A 72 7.37 -1.14 -9.89
N VAL A 73 7.05 -0.26 -8.94
CA VAL A 73 6.34 -0.60 -7.71
C VAL A 73 5.02 0.16 -7.69
N CYS A 74 3.91 -0.57 -7.77
CA CYS A 74 2.58 0.02 -7.69
C CYS A 74 2.05 -0.03 -6.25
N SER A 75 1.48 1.08 -5.78
CA SER A 75 0.82 1.16 -4.48
C SER A 75 -0.25 2.25 -4.49
N THR A 76 -1.19 2.20 -3.55
CA THR A 76 -2.03 3.36 -3.25
C THR A 76 -1.19 4.45 -2.56
N CYS A 77 -1.65 5.70 -2.57
CA CYS A 77 -0.95 6.81 -1.91
C CYS A 77 -0.59 6.49 -0.45
N ILE A 78 -1.56 6.03 0.34
CA ILE A 78 -1.33 5.62 1.72
C ILE A 78 -0.49 4.34 1.82
N GLY A 79 -0.66 3.40 0.88
CA GLY A 79 0.13 2.17 0.81
C GLY A 79 1.63 2.43 0.63
N ALA A 80 2.01 3.52 -0.04
CA ALA A 80 3.40 3.95 -0.15
C ALA A 80 4.05 4.18 1.23
N GLY A 81 3.27 4.60 2.23
CA GLY A 81 3.70 4.80 3.62
C GLY A 81 3.93 3.51 4.42
N SER A 82 3.66 2.33 3.84
CA SER A 82 3.75 1.06 4.56
C SER A 82 5.17 0.75 5.07
N PRO A 83 5.30 -0.04 6.17
CA PRO A 83 6.60 -0.49 6.68
C PRO A 83 7.41 -1.27 5.65
N ASP A 84 6.74 -1.94 4.71
CA ASP A 84 7.37 -2.72 3.65
C ASP A 84 8.17 -1.85 2.67
N LEU A 85 7.80 -0.57 2.53
CA LEU A 85 8.47 0.42 1.69
C LEU A 85 9.30 1.42 2.51
N LYS A 86 9.57 1.11 3.79
CA LYS A 86 10.43 1.93 4.64
C LYS A 86 11.88 1.82 4.18
N GLY A 87 12.56 2.96 4.05
CA GLY A 87 13.96 3.01 3.62
C GLY A 87 14.19 2.90 2.12
N PHE A 88 13.13 2.69 1.33
CA PHE A 88 13.20 2.77 -0.13
C PHE A 88 13.03 4.20 -0.61
N SER A 89 13.74 4.54 -1.70
CA SER A 89 13.63 5.81 -2.41
C SER A 89 13.12 5.57 -3.82
N PHE A 90 12.16 6.38 -4.25
CA PHE A 90 11.55 6.34 -5.58
C PHE A 90 11.79 7.68 -6.28
N PRO A 91 12.89 7.85 -7.03
CA PRO A 91 13.25 9.14 -7.61
C PRO A 91 12.24 9.64 -8.65
N LEU A 92 11.50 8.74 -9.28
CA LEU A 92 10.39 9.03 -10.19
C LEU A 92 9.08 8.50 -9.61
N LEU A 93 8.09 9.39 -9.51
CA LEU A 93 6.73 9.05 -9.12
C LEU A 93 5.76 9.38 -10.25
N VAL A 94 4.90 8.42 -10.59
CA VAL A 94 3.69 8.66 -11.38
C VAL A 94 2.50 8.50 -10.46
N LEU A 95 1.76 9.59 -10.26
CA LEU A 95 0.54 9.64 -9.46
C LEU A 95 -0.66 9.68 -10.39
N ASP A 96 -1.36 8.57 -10.52
CA ASP A 96 -2.61 8.47 -11.28
C ASP A 96 -3.81 8.84 -10.40
N GLU A 97 -4.89 9.33 -11.02
CA GLU A 97 -6.09 9.86 -10.35
C GLU A 97 -5.77 10.92 -9.28
N GLY A 98 -4.75 11.75 -9.55
CA GLY A 98 -4.23 12.76 -8.60
C GLY A 98 -5.21 13.86 -8.22
N SER A 99 -6.30 14.05 -8.99
CA SER A 99 -7.40 14.95 -8.62
C SER A 99 -8.31 14.35 -7.54
N GLN A 100 -8.31 13.03 -7.35
CA GLN A 100 -9.12 12.34 -6.34
C GLN A 100 -8.37 12.16 -5.01
N ALA A 101 -7.05 12.33 -4.98
CA ALA A 101 -6.27 12.27 -3.75
C ALA A 101 -6.25 13.63 -3.04
N SER A 102 -6.50 13.63 -1.73
CA SER A 102 -6.25 14.83 -0.92
C SER A 102 -4.75 15.16 -0.96
N GLU A 103 -4.40 16.44 -0.80
CA GLU A 103 -2.99 16.84 -0.81
C GLU A 103 -2.12 16.07 0.21
N PRO A 104 -2.56 15.82 1.46
CA PRO A 104 -1.79 14.99 2.38
C PRO A 104 -1.59 13.55 1.92
N GLU A 105 -2.58 12.94 1.25
CA GLU A 105 -2.43 11.59 0.69
C GLU A 105 -1.39 11.58 -0.43
N ALA A 106 -1.46 12.53 -1.37
CA ALA A 106 -0.50 12.65 -2.47
C ALA A 106 0.94 12.87 -1.96
N LEU A 107 1.12 13.55 -0.82
CA LEU A 107 2.44 13.78 -0.23
C LEU A 107 3.11 12.51 0.30
N VAL A 108 2.36 11.48 0.69
CA VAL A 108 2.93 10.23 1.23
C VAL A 108 3.92 9.57 0.26
N PRO A 109 3.58 9.29 -1.02
CA PRO A 109 4.54 8.78 -1.99
C PRO A 109 5.57 9.84 -2.43
N ILE A 110 5.21 11.13 -2.50
CA ILE A 110 6.15 12.20 -2.88
C ILE A 110 7.33 12.27 -1.90
N MET A 111 7.08 12.06 -0.61
CA MET A 111 8.12 12.07 0.43
C MET A 111 9.09 10.89 0.39
N LYS A 112 8.96 9.94 -0.55
CA LYS A 112 9.86 8.79 -0.67
C LYS A 112 11.13 9.09 -1.47
N GLY A 113 11.74 10.25 -1.24
CA GLY A 113 12.95 10.66 -1.97
C GLY A 113 12.71 10.91 -3.46
N THR A 114 11.52 11.39 -3.80
CA THR A 114 11.10 11.68 -5.16
C THR A 114 11.74 12.97 -5.67
N HIS A 115 12.33 12.92 -6.86
CA HIS A 115 12.96 14.06 -7.54
C HIS A 115 12.12 14.54 -8.73
N GLN A 116 11.37 13.64 -9.34
CA GLN A 116 10.47 13.93 -10.46
C GLN A 116 9.08 13.34 -10.16
N VAL A 117 8.06 14.18 -10.26
CA VAL A 117 6.66 13.79 -10.06
C VAL A 117 5.89 14.06 -11.35
N ILE A 118 5.17 13.04 -11.82
CA ILE A 118 4.17 13.16 -12.88
C ILE A 118 2.81 12.95 -12.22
N ILE A 119 1.93 13.94 -12.27
CA ILE A 119 0.57 13.83 -11.72
C ILE A 119 -0.40 13.78 -12.90
N VAL A 120 -1.14 12.69 -12.99
CA VAL A 120 -2.23 12.48 -13.94
C VAL A 120 -3.53 12.62 -13.17
N GLY A 121 -4.47 13.40 -13.70
CA GLY A 121 -5.74 13.63 -13.04
C GLY A 121 -6.62 14.54 -13.86
N ASP A 122 -7.85 14.70 -13.38
CA ASP A 122 -8.87 15.51 -14.01
C ASP A 122 -9.68 16.24 -12.95
N HIS A 123 -9.49 17.55 -12.86
CA HIS A 123 -10.16 18.42 -11.89
C HIS A 123 -11.65 18.66 -12.25
N LYS A 124 -12.14 18.15 -13.39
CA LYS A 124 -13.58 18.11 -13.71
C LYS A 124 -14.27 16.82 -13.26
N GLN A 125 -13.51 15.84 -12.76
CA GLN A 125 -14.02 14.57 -12.23
C GLN A 125 -14.15 14.60 -10.70
N LEU A 126 -14.11 13.43 -10.04
CA LEU A 126 -14.34 13.31 -8.60
C LEU A 126 -13.22 13.98 -7.79
N PRO A 127 -13.55 14.89 -6.85
CA PRO A 127 -12.58 15.46 -5.93
C PRO A 127 -12.25 14.47 -4.79
N PRO A 128 -11.31 14.82 -3.89
CA PRO A 128 -11.05 14.06 -2.68
C PRO A 128 -12.29 13.90 -1.80
N THR A 129 -12.48 12.70 -1.26
CA THR A 129 -13.61 12.41 -0.38
C THR A 129 -13.32 12.89 1.04
N VAL A 130 -13.96 13.98 1.46
CA VAL A 130 -13.80 14.57 2.79
C VAL A 130 -15.12 14.50 3.56
N MET A 131 -15.18 13.67 4.60
CA MET A 131 -16.39 13.51 5.42
C MET A 131 -16.64 14.68 6.38
N SER A 132 -15.58 15.39 6.80
CA SER A 132 -15.72 16.52 7.72
C SER A 132 -16.01 17.80 6.95
N GLU A 133 -17.22 18.33 7.10
CA GLU A 133 -17.61 19.62 6.49
C GLU A 133 -16.67 20.76 6.90
N LYS A 134 -16.20 20.77 8.17
CA LYS A 134 -15.24 21.76 8.66
C LYS A 134 -13.89 21.65 7.94
N ALA A 135 -13.42 20.44 7.63
CA ALA A 135 -12.17 20.25 6.92
C ALA A 135 -12.32 20.60 5.43
N LEU A 136 -13.47 20.24 4.83
CA LEU A 136 -13.82 20.62 3.46
C LEU A 136 -13.85 22.14 3.30
N ALA A 137 -14.53 22.84 4.21
CA ALA A 137 -14.58 24.31 4.24
C ALA A 137 -13.20 24.97 4.46
N LYS A 138 -12.23 24.23 5.00
CA LYS A 138 -10.84 24.66 5.16
C LYS A 138 -9.93 24.25 4.00
N GLY A 139 -10.49 23.70 2.92
CA GLY A 139 -9.76 23.40 1.68
C GLY A 139 -9.21 21.98 1.56
N LEU A 140 -9.52 21.05 2.48
CA LEU A 140 -9.03 19.67 2.36
C LEU A 140 -9.58 18.93 1.12
N GLY A 141 -10.67 19.44 0.54
CA GLY A 141 -11.22 18.94 -0.73
C GLY A 141 -10.51 19.45 -1.98
N VAL A 142 -9.51 20.33 -1.85
CA VAL A 142 -8.68 20.75 -2.99
C VAL A 142 -7.51 19.78 -3.11
N SER A 143 -7.41 19.12 -4.25
CA SER A 143 -6.31 18.19 -4.51
C SER A 143 -4.99 18.93 -4.80
N LEU A 144 -3.87 18.23 -4.67
CA LEU A 144 -2.57 18.77 -5.09
C LEU A 144 -2.57 19.11 -6.60
N PHE A 145 -3.22 18.27 -7.41
CA PHE A 145 -3.36 18.47 -8.85
C PHE A 145 -4.08 19.79 -9.18
N GLU A 146 -5.22 20.02 -8.54
CA GLU A 146 -6.04 21.22 -8.71
C GLU A 146 -5.26 22.46 -8.26
N ARG A 147 -4.66 22.42 -7.06
CA ARG A 147 -3.87 23.53 -6.51
C ARG A 147 -2.70 23.93 -7.43
N LEU A 148 -1.99 22.96 -8.01
CA LEU A 148 -0.89 23.24 -8.94
C LEU A 148 -1.39 23.80 -10.27
N THR A 149 -2.51 23.28 -10.78
CA THR A 149 -3.14 23.79 -12.00
C THR A 149 -3.57 25.24 -11.84
N GLU A 150 -4.21 25.58 -10.72
CA GLU A 150 -4.61 26.96 -10.37
C GLU A 150 -3.41 27.88 -10.16
N ALA A 151 -2.30 27.36 -9.63
CA ALA A 151 -1.05 28.09 -9.48
C ALA A 151 -0.32 28.36 -10.81
N GLY A 152 -0.86 27.89 -11.94
CA GLY A 152 -0.30 28.10 -13.27
C GLY A 152 0.83 27.15 -13.62
N VAL A 153 0.96 26.01 -12.93
CA VAL A 153 1.88 24.95 -13.36
C VAL A 153 1.43 24.44 -14.73
N PRO A 154 2.32 24.39 -15.75
CA PRO A 154 1.96 23.91 -17.07
C PRO A 154 1.39 22.49 -17.00
N SER A 155 0.21 22.30 -17.60
CA SER A 155 -0.44 21.01 -17.74
C SER A 155 -0.84 20.78 -19.19
N THR A 156 -1.04 19.52 -19.56
CA THR A 156 -1.44 19.13 -20.93
C THR A 156 -2.73 18.34 -20.86
N LEU A 157 -3.77 18.85 -21.53
CA LEU A 157 -5.04 18.14 -21.70
C LEU A 157 -4.91 17.18 -22.89
N LEU A 158 -5.25 15.91 -22.68
CA LEU A 158 -5.36 14.93 -23.75
C LEU A 158 -6.75 15.04 -24.40
N GLY A 159 -6.81 15.66 -25.59
CA GLY A 159 -8.09 16.03 -26.22
C GLY A 159 -8.82 14.94 -27.02
N VAL A 160 -8.22 13.76 -27.22
CA VAL A 160 -8.85 12.67 -27.98
C VAL A 160 -9.35 11.59 -27.03
N GLN A 161 -10.66 11.33 -27.05
CA GLN A 161 -11.28 10.26 -26.28
C GLN A 161 -11.52 9.02 -27.14
N TYR A 162 -11.28 7.84 -26.58
CA TYR A 162 -11.39 6.54 -27.29
C TYR A 162 -12.41 5.58 -26.65
N ARG A 163 -13.14 6.01 -25.61
CA ARG A 163 -13.98 5.10 -24.79
C ARG A 163 -15.44 5.13 -25.18
N ALA A 164 -16.01 6.32 -25.39
CA ALA A 164 -17.45 6.51 -25.54
C ALA A 164 -17.82 6.77 -27.01
N HIS A 165 -19.00 6.29 -27.43
CA HIS A 165 -19.57 6.66 -28.73
C HIS A 165 -19.72 8.20 -28.81
N PRO A 166 -19.45 8.86 -29.96
CA PRO A 166 -19.46 10.33 -30.06
C PRO A 166 -20.71 11.00 -29.48
N LEU A 167 -21.91 10.44 -29.74
CA LEU A 167 -23.19 10.94 -29.20
C LEU A 167 -23.27 10.94 -27.66
N LEU A 168 -22.57 10.02 -26.99
CA LEU A 168 -22.53 9.97 -25.52
C LEU A 168 -21.54 11.00 -24.94
N PHE A 169 -20.50 11.35 -25.70
CA PHE A 169 -19.44 12.25 -25.25
C PHE A 169 -19.71 13.72 -25.59
N GLU A 170 -20.58 14.00 -26.55
CA GLU A 170 -20.93 15.36 -26.97
C GLU A 170 -21.30 16.27 -25.78
N PHE A 171 -22.19 15.80 -24.90
CA PHE A 171 -22.60 16.58 -23.72
C PHE A 171 -21.45 16.81 -22.72
N PRO A 172 -20.72 15.78 -22.24
CA PRO A 172 -19.56 16.00 -21.38
C PRO A 172 -18.50 16.94 -21.97
N SER A 173 -18.18 16.80 -23.26
CA SER A 173 -17.19 17.64 -23.96
C SER A 173 -17.57 19.12 -23.89
N ALA A 174 -18.79 19.44 -24.35
CA ALA A 174 -19.30 20.80 -24.36
C ALA A 174 -19.45 21.37 -22.94
N ARG A 175 -19.91 20.55 -21.98
CA ARG A 175 -20.23 21.02 -20.63
C ARG A 175 -19.00 21.30 -19.77
N PHE A 176 -17.97 20.46 -19.87
CA PHE A 176 -16.83 20.45 -18.93
C PHE A 176 -15.50 20.81 -19.59
N TYR A 177 -15.36 20.61 -20.91
CA TYR A 177 -14.10 20.75 -21.65
C TYR A 177 -14.16 21.76 -22.81
N ALA A 178 -15.20 22.61 -22.85
CA ALA A 178 -15.39 23.69 -23.82
C ALA A 178 -15.59 23.26 -25.29
N GLY A 179 -16.00 22.00 -25.52
CA GLY A 179 -16.29 21.46 -26.85
C GLY A 179 -15.15 20.61 -27.37
#